data_AF-A0A2V7T7V3-F1
#
_entry.id   AF-A0A2V7T7V3-F1
#
_cell.length_a   1.000
_cell.length_b   1.000
_cell.length_c   1.000
_cell.angle_alpha   90.00
_cell.angle_beta   90.00
_cell.angle_gamma   90.00
#
_symmetry.space_group_name_H-M   'P 1'
#
loop_
_entity.id
_entity.type
_entity.pdbx_description
1 polymer ?
#
loop_
_entity_poly.entity_id
_entity_poly.type
_entity_poly.pdbx_seq_one_letter_code
_entity_poly.pdbx_strand_id
1 'polypeptide(L)'
;MPSNVRVLLGAGVVAGIFGTLAVNPPSTRRDAPAQVLAEGKQIFRFDTFGDEKFWTDTARMQEVVQSSVSPSLALKVGLKVDAEAIPPAVAQAIKAGQVDLNSPATTVTLLKLNAVVGLQGTVRTINGKDTLVRLGITCALCHSTVNNSFAPGIGQREDGWPNRDLNVGAIIALSPAITAEQKAIYNSWGPGKYDPRFNLDGKSTPLALPPAYGLAQVRSETYTAEGPISYWNAYVAVTQMHGQGNFADARLGINVTQAPDLVTSKLPALRAYQHSLRAPPPPRDSVDAAAAGRGRGVFNRSCVSCHVGVNGTDNNQGKLHAPSETGMDGAYAARTAQKSYRTTPLRGLWQHAPYFHDGSAATLADVVAHYNTVRNLGLTAAQQRDLVAFLKTL
;
A
#
# COMPACT_ATOMS: atom_id res chain seq x y z
N MET A 1 -17.35 -40.54 -65.01
CA MET A 1 -17.53 -39.09 -65.24
C MET A 1 -18.45 -38.58 -64.14
N PRO A 2 -18.01 -37.63 -63.30
CA PRO A 2 -18.55 -37.47 -61.95
C PRO A 2 -19.79 -36.58 -61.90
N SER A 3 -20.63 -36.89 -60.93
CA SER A 3 -21.91 -36.25 -60.60
C SER A 3 -21.70 -34.89 -59.91
N ASN A 4 -22.32 -33.85 -60.47
CA ASN A 4 -22.35 -32.51 -59.89
C ASN A 4 -23.52 -32.37 -58.91
N VAL A 5 -23.20 -32.25 -57.61
CA VAL A 5 -24.15 -31.84 -56.57
C VAL A 5 -23.99 -30.33 -56.36
N ARG A 6 -25.08 -29.60 -56.61
CA ARG A 6 -25.22 -28.16 -56.33
C ARG A 6 -25.36 -27.94 -54.81
N VAL A 7 -24.45 -27.18 -54.23
CA VAL A 7 -24.51 -26.70 -52.84
C VAL A 7 -25.16 -25.32 -52.82
N LEU A 8 -26.22 -25.16 -52.02
CA LEU A 8 -26.91 -23.90 -51.75
C LEU A 8 -25.99 -22.91 -51.02
N LEU A 9 -25.90 -21.69 -51.54
CA LEU A 9 -25.32 -20.52 -50.86
C LEU A 9 -26.33 -19.96 -49.85
N GLY A 10 -26.15 -20.31 -48.57
CA GLY A 10 -26.78 -19.63 -47.45
C GLY A 10 -25.90 -18.49 -46.95
N ALA A 11 -26.38 -17.25 -47.07
CA ALA A 11 -25.73 -16.07 -46.53
C ALA A 11 -25.77 -16.09 -44.99
N GLY A 12 -24.64 -16.43 -44.37
CA GLY A 12 -24.43 -16.34 -42.92
C GLY A 12 -23.84 -14.99 -42.54
N VAL A 13 -24.63 -14.17 -41.85
CA VAL A 13 -24.19 -12.93 -41.20
C VAL A 13 -23.11 -13.26 -40.17
N VAL A 14 -21.88 -12.76 -40.39
CA VAL A 14 -20.79 -12.86 -39.42
C VAL A 14 -21.06 -11.86 -38.30
N ALA A 15 -21.71 -12.31 -37.24
CA ALA A 15 -21.76 -11.59 -35.97
C ALA A 15 -20.35 -11.59 -35.37
N GLY A 16 -19.69 -10.42 -35.43
CA GLY A 16 -18.40 -10.20 -34.78
C GLY A 16 -18.50 -10.44 -33.28
N ILE A 17 -17.81 -11.48 -32.80
CA ILE A 17 -17.68 -11.78 -31.38
C ILE A 17 -16.88 -10.63 -30.75
N PHE A 18 -17.58 -9.75 -30.03
CA PHE A 18 -17.00 -8.84 -29.05
C PHE A 18 -16.40 -9.65 -27.90
N GLY A 19 -15.18 -10.13 -28.09
CA GLY A 19 -14.39 -10.74 -27.03
C GLY A 19 -13.98 -9.67 -26.02
N THR A 20 -14.75 -9.52 -24.95
CA THR A 20 -14.30 -8.87 -23.72
C THR A 20 -13.12 -9.65 -23.17
N LEU A 21 -11.90 -9.23 -23.48
CA LEU A 21 -10.76 -9.50 -22.60
C LEU A 21 -10.94 -8.64 -21.36
N ALA A 22 -11.88 -9.03 -20.49
CA ALA A 22 -11.73 -8.76 -19.09
C ALA A 22 -10.35 -9.32 -18.72
N VAL A 23 -9.48 -8.48 -18.18
CA VAL A 23 -8.22 -8.93 -17.59
C VAL A 23 -8.59 -9.69 -16.31
N ASN A 24 -9.18 -10.87 -16.47
CA ASN A 24 -9.26 -11.83 -15.38
C ASN A 24 -7.83 -12.38 -15.23
N PRO A 25 -7.21 -12.21 -14.05
CA PRO A 25 -5.91 -12.82 -13.82
C PRO A 25 -6.04 -14.34 -13.97
N PRO A 26 -4.99 -15.03 -14.47
CA PRO A 26 -5.03 -16.47 -14.62
C PRO A 26 -5.34 -17.13 -13.26
N SER A 27 -6.46 -17.85 -13.21
CA SER A 27 -6.94 -18.61 -12.06
C SER A 27 -6.30 -20.00 -11.99
N THR A 28 -4.97 -20.08 -11.93
CA THR A 28 -4.26 -21.38 -11.89
C THR A 28 -3.06 -21.42 -10.95
N ARG A 29 -3.16 -20.79 -9.77
CA ARG A 29 -2.41 -21.22 -8.59
C ARG A 29 -3.43 -21.62 -7.55
N ARG A 30 -3.27 -22.79 -6.91
CA ARG A 30 -4.05 -23.09 -5.70
C ARG A 30 -3.79 -21.94 -4.74
N ASP A 31 -4.83 -21.16 -4.42
CA ASP A 31 -4.75 -20.18 -3.35
C ASP A 31 -4.12 -20.87 -2.14
N ALA A 32 -3.25 -20.17 -1.41
CA ALA A 32 -2.66 -20.74 -0.21
C ALA A 32 -3.78 -21.27 0.70
N PRO A 33 -3.55 -22.35 1.46
CA PRO A 33 -4.60 -22.93 2.31
C PRO A 33 -5.27 -21.84 3.17
N ALA A 34 -6.59 -21.93 3.34
CA ALA A 34 -7.35 -20.89 4.06
C ALA A 34 -6.78 -20.57 5.45
N GLN A 35 -6.26 -21.59 6.15
CA GLN A 35 -5.58 -21.43 7.43
C GLN A 35 -4.32 -20.56 7.33
N VAL A 36 -3.48 -20.76 6.31
CA VAL A 36 -2.27 -19.96 6.06
C VAL A 36 -2.63 -18.51 5.73
N LEU A 37 -3.71 -18.29 4.96
CA LEU A 37 -4.21 -16.95 4.68
C LEU A 37 -4.77 -16.27 5.93
N ALA A 38 -5.48 -17.01 6.79
CA ALA A 38 -5.98 -16.50 8.06
C ALA A 38 -4.83 -16.13 9.00
N GLU A 39 -3.79 -16.97 9.11
CA GLU A 39 -2.58 -16.70 9.88
C GLU A 39 -1.86 -15.46 9.36
N GLY A 40 -1.63 -15.38 8.04
CA GLY A 40 -1.00 -14.21 7.43
C GLY A 40 -1.79 -12.91 7.62
N LYS A 41 -3.13 -13.00 7.61
CA LYS A 41 -4.02 -11.87 7.94
C LYS A 41 -3.88 -11.44 9.39
N GLN A 42 -3.81 -12.38 10.32
CA GLN A 42 -3.58 -12.09 11.74
C GLN A 42 -2.22 -11.40 11.92
N ILE A 43 -1.17 -11.92 11.29
CA ILE A 43 0.17 -11.32 11.33
C ILE A 43 0.13 -9.89 10.79
N PHE A 44 -0.42 -9.69 9.59
CA PHE A 44 -0.49 -8.40 8.94
C PHE A 44 -1.23 -7.34 9.77
N ARG A 45 -2.34 -7.72 10.43
CA ARG A 45 -3.20 -6.80 11.17
C ARG A 45 -2.72 -6.51 12.59
N PHE A 46 -2.18 -7.52 13.28
CA PHE A 46 -2.06 -7.49 14.74
C PHE A 46 -0.67 -7.83 15.28
N ASP A 47 0.25 -8.34 14.46
CA ASP A 47 1.59 -8.68 14.96
C ASP A 47 2.51 -7.47 14.94
N THR A 48 3.03 -7.15 16.12
CA THR A 48 3.99 -6.06 16.36
C THR A 48 5.44 -6.52 16.23
N PHE A 49 5.67 -7.83 16.11
CA PHE A 49 6.99 -8.43 16.14
C PHE A 49 7.81 -8.06 17.38
N GLY A 50 7.17 -7.66 18.50
CA GLY A 50 7.86 -7.22 19.70
C GLY A 50 8.36 -5.77 19.66
N ASP A 51 7.90 -4.96 18.69
CA ASP A 51 8.31 -3.57 18.54
C ASP A 51 7.82 -2.64 19.67
N GLU A 52 6.95 -3.12 20.57
CA GLU A 52 6.49 -2.36 21.72
C GLU A 52 7.64 -1.91 22.60
N LYS A 53 8.72 -2.69 22.66
CA LYS A 53 9.94 -2.31 23.37
C LYS A 53 10.48 -0.97 22.87
N PHE A 54 10.52 -0.77 21.55
CA PHE A 54 10.97 0.50 21.00
C PHE A 54 9.90 1.57 21.19
N TRP A 55 8.68 1.35 20.71
CA TRP A 55 7.64 2.38 20.68
C TRP A 55 7.21 2.84 22.08
N THR A 56 7.32 1.96 23.06
CA THR A 56 6.98 2.25 24.45
C THR A 56 8.20 2.70 25.26
N ASP A 57 9.23 1.87 25.34
CA ASP A 57 10.31 2.09 26.31
C ASP A 57 11.35 3.09 25.79
N THR A 58 11.55 3.16 24.47
CA THR A 58 12.48 4.12 23.84
C THR A 58 11.77 5.38 23.36
N ALA A 59 10.77 5.25 22.48
CA ALA A 59 10.09 6.37 21.85
C ALA A 59 9.03 7.02 22.75
N ARG A 60 8.64 6.36 23.85
CA ARG A 60 7.71 6.88 24.87
C ARG A 60 6.37 7.35 24.29
N MET A 61 5.90 6.70 23.23
CA MET A 61 4.68 7.11 22.51
C MET A 61 3.42 6.92 23.36
N GLN A 62 3.40 5.95 24.27
CA GLN A 62 2.31 5.73 25.23
C GLN A 62 2.05 6.96 26.11
N GLU A 63 3.08 7.74 26.46
CA GLU A 63 2.92 8.93 27.29
C GLU A 63 2.25 10.06 26.50
N VAL A 64 2.68 10.24 25.24
CA VAL A 64 2.10 11.23 24.33
C VAL A 64 0.65 10.90 24.01
N VAL A 65 0.36 9.64 23.71
CA VAL A 65 -1.00 9.18 23.43
C VAL A 65 -1.94 9.48 24.60
N GLN A 66 -1.54 9.15 25.82
CA GLN A 66 -2.37 9.31 27.01
C GLN A 66 -2.55 10.77 27.45
N SER A 67 -1.59 11.64 27.13
CA SER A 67 -1.62 13.04 27.56
C SER A 67 -2.22 13.98 26.53
N SER A 68 -2.05 13.69 25.24
CA SER A 68 -2.17 14.72 24.19
C SER A 68 -2.85 14.26 22.90
N VAL A 69 -3.06 12.95 22.67
CA VAL A 69 -3.63 12.48 21.40
C VAL A 69 -5.09 12.10 21.57
N SER A 70 -5.99 12.97 21.12
CA SER A 70 -7.42 12.68 21.00
C SER A 70 -7.76 11.90 19.72
N PRO A 71 -8.94 11.26 19.64
CA PRO A 71 -9.41 10.65 18.40
C PRO A 71 -9.44 11.64 17.23
N SER A 72 -9.90 12.87 17.44
CA SER A 72 -9.92 13.90 16.38
C SER A 72 -8.52 14.25 15.88
N LEU A 73 -7.52 14.34 16.76
CA LEU A 73 -6.13 14.54 16.35
C LEU A 73 -5.57 13.32 15.61
N ALA A 74 -5.84 12.12 16.13
CA ALA A 74 -5.42 10.86 15.52
C ALA A 74 -5.94 10.72 14.07
N LEU A 75 -7.23 10.99 13.86
CA LEU A 75 -7.85 11.00 12.52
C LEU A 75 -7.23 12.08 11.62
N LYS A 76 -6.94 13.27 12.16
CA LYS A 76 -6.32 14.38 11.41
C LYS A 76 -4.92 14.03 10.88
N VAL A 77 -4.16 13.18 11.57
CA VAL A 77 -2.86 12.67 11.11
C VAL A 77 -2.97 11.35 10.34
N GLY A 78 -4.18 10.94 9.96
CA GLY A 78 -4.46 9.79 9.08
C GLY A 78 -4.46 8.42 9.77
N LEU A 79 -4.47 8.36 11.10
CA LEU A 79 -4.82 7.11 11.79
C LEU A 79 -6.27 6.74 11.47
N LYS A 80 -6.55 5.45 11.33
CA LYS A 80 -7.89 4.95 11.01
C LYS A 80 -8.49 4.19 12.16
N VAL A 81 -9.81 4.18 12.24
CA VAL A 81 -10.56 3.41 13.22
C VAL A 81 -11.44 2.38 12.53
N ASP A 82 -11.25 1.12 12.91
CA ASP A 82 -12.02 -0.02 12.47
C ASP A 82 -13.39 -0.02 13.16
N ALA A 83 -14.44 0.31 12.41
CA ALA A 83 -15.79 0.38 12.93
C ALA A 83 -16.31 -0.99 13.40
N GLU A 84 -15.77 -2.10 12.87
CA GLU A 84 -16.19 -3.45 13.24
C GLU A 84 -15.68 -3.88 14.62
N ALA A 85 -14.64 -3.21 15.13
CA ALA A 85 -14.10 -3.42 16.47
C ALA A 85 -14.84 -2.60 17.56
N ILE A 86 -15.69 -1.65 17.17
CA ILE A 86 -16.42 -0.79 18.11
C ILE A 86 -17.73 -1.47 18.52
N PRO A 87 -18.00 -1.67 19.83
CA PRO A 87 -19.27 -2.22 20.28
C PRO A 87 -20.47 -1.38 19.80
N PRO A 88 -21.61 -1.98 19.41
CA PRO A 88 -22.76 -1.26 18.85
C PRO A 88 -23.26 -0.09 19.71
N ALA A 89 -23.27 -0.24 21.04
CA ALA A 89 -23.66 0.81 21.97
C ALA A 89 -22.70 2.01 21.93
N VAL A 90 -21.39 1.76 21.85
CA VAL A 90 -20.37 2.83 21.72
C VAL A 90 -20.50 3.51 20.36
N ALA A 91 -20.71 2.75 19.29
CA ALA A 91 -20.93 3.29 17.95
C ALA A 91 -22.16 4.21 17.91
N GLN A 92 -23.26 3.84 18.58
CA GLN A 92 -24.45 4.68 18.73
C GLN A 92 -24.16 5.95 19.54
N ALA A 93 -23.44 5.85 20.65
CA ALA A 93 -23.05 6.99 21.47
C ALA A 93 -22.17 7.98 20.69
N ILE A 94 -21.24 7.49 19.86
CA ILE A 94 -20.43 8.34 18.96
C ILE A 94 -21.34 9.06 17.96
N LYS A 95 -22.28 8.36 17.32
CA LYS A 95 -23.25 8.98 16.39
C LYS A 95 -24.14 10.02 17.07
N ALA A 96 -24.49 9.81 18.33
CA ALA A 96 -25.28 10.74 19.13
C ALA A 96 -24.47 11.92 19.69
N GLY A 97 -23.16 12.01 19.43
CA GLY A 97 -22.30 13.06 19.97
C GLY A 97 -22.05 12.95 21.47
N GLN A 98 -22.27 11.77 22.06
CA GLN A 98 -22.14 11.52 23.49
C GLN A 98 -20.74 11.08 23.91
N VAL A 99 -19.84 10.86 22.94
CA VAL A 99 -18.44 10.51 23.18
C VAL A 99 -17.57 11.71 22.87
N ASP A 100 -16.74 12.13 23.82
CA ASP A 100 -15.79 13.22 23.61
C ASP A 100 -14.60 12.75 22.76
N LEU A 101 -14.64 13.08 21.47
CA LEU A 101 -13.57 12.79 20.51
C LEU A 101 -12.35 13.72 20.63
N ASN A 102 -12.38 14.69 21.54
CA ASN A 102 -11.24 15.55 21.87
C ASN A 102 -10.49 15.10 23.13
N SER A 103 -10.97 14.06 23.84
CA SER A 103 -10.29 13.51 25.01
C SER A 103 -9.26 12.43 24.65
N PRO A 104 -8.00 12.53 25.13
CA PRO A 104 -7.03 11.44 25.02
C PRO A 104 -7.48 10.13 25.67
N ALA A 105 -8.33 10.19 26.70
CA ALA A 105 -8.89 8.98 27.32
C ALA A 105 -9.71 8.16 26.32
N THR A 106 -10.42 8.82 25.40
CA THR A 106 -11.18 8.14 24.35
C THR A 106 -10.24 7.38 23.39
N THR A 107 -9.06 7.92 23.07
CA THR A 107 -8.04 7.20 22.29
C THR A 107 -7.57 5.94 23.02
N VAL A 108 -7.33 6.03 24.33
CA VAL A 108 -6.96 4.87 25.17
C VAL A 108 -8.07 3.81 25.15
N THR A 109 -9.34 4.22 25.23
CA THR A 109 -10.48 3.30 25.09
C THR A 109 -10.52 2.64 23.71
N LEU A 110 -10.30 3.38 22.62
CA LEU A 110 -10.25 2.80 21.27
C LEU A 110 -9.10 1.80 21.11
N LEU A 111 -7.94 2.07 21.72
CA LEU A 111 -6.82 1.13 21.76
C LEU A 111 -7.14 -0.13 22.59
N LYS A 112 -7.84 0.02 23.72
CA LYS A 112 -8.33 -1.11 24.54
C LYS A 112 -9.30 -2.00 23.76
N LEU A 113 -10.10 -1.42 22.87
CA LEU A 113 -11.01 -2.13 21.96
C LEU A 113 -10.30 -2.71 20.74
N ASN A 114 -8.99 -2.49 20.57
CA ASN A 114 -8.23 -2.84 19.37
C ASN A 114 -8.83 -2.24 18.08
N ALA A 115 -9.42 -1.04 18.19
CA ALA A 115 -10.14 -0.38 17.10
C ALA A 115 -9.24 0.53 16.26
N VAL A 116 -8.07 0.94 16.74
CA VAL A 116 -7.16 1.78 15.94
C VAL A 116 -6.36 0.91 14.98
N VAL A 117 -6.56 1.09 13.67
CA VAL A 117 -5.96 0.25 12.63
C VAL A 117 -4.44 0.35 12.70
N GLY A 118 -3.79 -0.79 12.91
CA GLY A 118 -2.34 -0.90 12.88
C GLY A 118 -1.62 -0.50 14.17
N LEU A 119 -2.33 -0.14 15.22
CA LEU A 119 -1.76 0.08 16.56
C LEU A 119 -2.22 -1.02 17.51
N GLN A 120 -1.28 -1.62 18.25
CA GLN A 120 -1.60 -2.59 19.31
C GLN A 120 -1.29 -1.99 20.67
N GLY A 121 -2.33 -1.77 21.48
CA GLY A 121 -2.21 -1.22 22.82
C GLY A 121 -2.49 -2.26 23.89
N THR A 122 -1.60 -2.37 24.88
CA THR A 122 -1.94 -3.05 26.15
C THR A 122 -2.41 -1.98 27.13
N VAL A 123 -3.69 -2.05 27.52
CA VAL A 123 -4.30 -1.11 28.48
C VAL A 123 -4.59 -1.85 29.78
N ARG A 124 -4.21 -1.26 30.91
CA ARG A 124 -4.48 -1.78 32.26
C ARG A 124 -5.20 -0.73 33.09
N THR A 125 -6.11 -1.15 33.95
CA THR A 125 -6.72 -0.25 34.93
C THR A 125 -5.76 -0.11 36.12
N ILE A 126 -5.19 1.07 36.29
CA ILE A 126 -4.26 1.43 37.37
C ILE A 126 -4.91 2.55 38.17
N ASN A 127 -5.11 2.35 39.48
CA ASN A 127 -5.77 3.31 40.36
C ASN A 127 -7.15 3.77 39.84
N GLY A 128 -7.94 2.81 39.30
CA GLY A 128 -9.27 3.09 38.75
C GLY A 128 -9.29 3.78 37.38
N LYS A 129 -8.13 4.05 36.76
CA LYS A 129 -8.00 4.68 35.44
C LYS A 129 -7.40 3.74 34.41
N ASP A 130 -8.02 3.65 33.24
CA ASP A 130 -7.42 2.96 32.09
C ASP A 130 -6.13 3.66 31.66
N THR A 131 -5.03 2.92 31.72
CA THR A 131 -3.66 3.38 31.44
C THR A 131 -3.08 2.53 30.31
N LEU A 132 -2.61 3.18 29.24
CA LEU A 132 -1.89 2.53 28.15
C LEU A 132 -0.46 2.21 28.62
N VAL A 133 -0.15 0.93 28.81
CA VAL A 133 1.15 0.51 29.34
C VAL A 133 2.13 0.10 28.26
N ARG A 134 1.66 -0.52 27.17
CA ARG A 134 2.46 -0.89 25.99
C ARG A 134 1.76 -0.41 24.72
N LEU A 135 2.53 0.00 23.73
CA LEU A 135 2.07 0.38 22.41
C LEU A 135 3.07 -0.16 21.38
N GLY A 136 2.57 -0.80 20.34
CA GLY A 136 3.34 -1.23 19.16
C GLY A 136 2.58 -0.95 17.87
N ILE A 137 3.24 -1.16 16.73
CA ILE A 137 2.66 -0.93 15.41
C ILE A 137 2.67 -2.20 14.57
N THR A 138 1.85 -2.26 13.52
CA THR A 138 1.79 -3.41 12.62
C THR A 138 1.85 -2.98 11.16
N CYS A 139 1.97 -3.95 10.24
CA CYS A 139 1.98 -3.67 8.80
C CYS A 139 0.73 -2.91 8.35
N ALA A 140 -0.42 -3.16 9.00
CA ALA A 140 -1.69 -2.53 8.68
C ALA A 140 -1.72 -1.02 8.93
N LEU A 141 -0.81 -0.46 9.73
CA LEU A 141 -0.76 0.98 9.99
C LEU A 141 -0.64 1.78 8.68
N CYS A 142 0.32 1.37 7.83
CA CYS A 142 0.61 2.03 6.55
C CYS A 142 -0.12 1.40 5.36
N HIS A 143 -0.40 0.09 5.42
CA HIS A 143 -0.93 -0.70 4.30
C HIS A 143 -2.40 -1.10 4.46
N SER A 144 -3.16 -0.44 5.34
CA SER A 144 -4.61 -0.54 5.40
C SER A 144 -5.24 0.83 5.52
N THR A 145 -6.44 0.97 4.96
CA THR A 145 -7.32 2.11 5.21
C THR A 145 -8.70 1.61 5.65
N VAL A 146 -9.68 2.51 5.71
CA VAL A 146 -11.09 2.17 5.93
C VAL A 146 -11.97 2.83 4.87
N ASN A 147 -13.10 2.20 4.58
CA ASN A 147 -14.04 2.67 3.55
C ASN A 147 -14.91 3.87 3.97
N ASN A 148 -14.65 4.48 5.13
CA ASN A 148 -15.40 5.62 5.69
C ASN A 148 -16.92 5.37 5.88
N SER A 149 -17.35 4.11 5.98
CA SER A 149 -18.78 3.76 6.10
C SER A 149 -19.46 4.27 7.38
N PHE A 150 -18.68 4.69 8.38
CA PHE A 150 -19.19 5.27 9.62
C PHE A 150 -18.98 6.79 9.66
N ALA A 151 -17.76 7.25 9.41
CA ALA A 151 -17.35 8.66 9.33
C ALA A 151 -16.02 8.78 8.56
N PRO A 152 -15.57 9.97 8.15
CA PRO A 152 -14.22 10.14 7.58
C PRO A 152 -13.14 9.58 8.53
N GLY A 153 -12.35 8.62 8.04
CA GLY A 153 -11.33 7.90 8.79
C GLY A 153 -11.85 6.77 9.70
N ILE A 154 -13.17 6.48 9.69
CA ILE A 154 -13.81 5.42 10.48
C ILE A 154 -14.71 4.56 9.58
N GLY A 155 -14.45 3.26 9.51
CA GLY A 155 -15.22 2.36 8.65
C GLY A 155 -14.74 0.92 8.69
N GLN A 156 -15.18 0.13 7.72
CA GLN A 156 -14.70 -1.24 7.56
C GLN A 156 -13.28 -1.23 7.00
N ARG A 157 -12.42 -2.10 7.54
CA ARG A 157 -11.01 -2.16 7.17
C ARG A 157 -10.80 -2.71 5.77
N GLU A 158 -9.95 -2.02 5.02
CA GLU A 158 -9.52 -2.36 3.67
C GLU A 158 -8.01 -2.63 3.65
N ASP A 159 -7.62 -3.91 3.73
CA ASP A 159 -6.22 -4.33 3.73
C ASP A 159 -5.62 -4.27 2.31
N GLY A 160 -4.36 -3.86 2.20
CA GLY A 160 -3.65 -3.73 0.94
C GLY A 160 -3.79 -2.36 0.29
N TRP A 161 -4.76 -1.57 0.74
CA TRP A 161 -4.97 -0.20 0.32
C TRP A 161 -3.98 0.71 1.05
N PRO A 162 -3.22 1.56 0.33
CA PRO A 162 -2.24 2.42 0.98
C PRO A 162 -2.96 3.51 1.79
N ASN A 163 -2.53 3.73 3.03
CA ASN A 163 -3.06 4.81 3.86
C ASN A 163 -2.48 6.17 3.41
N ARG A 164 -3.10 6.77 2.39
CA ARG A 164 -2.56 7.95 1.68
C ARG A 164 -2.61 9.26 2.47
N ASP A 165 -3.32 9.29 3.59
CA ASP A 165 -3.38 10.45 4.48
C ASP A 165 -2.64 10.24 5.81
N LEU A 166 -2.06 9.05 6.04
CA LEU A 166 -1.21 8.79 7.21
C LEU A 166 0.04 9.66 7.17
N ASN A 167 0.20 10.53 8.15
CA ASN A 167 1.40 11.33 8.32
C ASN A 167 2.35 10.64 9.30
N VAL A 168 3.07 9.63 8.80
CA VAL A 168 4.03 8.84 9.60
C VAL A 168 5.08 9.72 10.25
N GLY A 169 5.60 10.69 9.51
CA GLY A 169 6.60 11.64 10.01
C GLY A 169 6.08 12.49 11.17
N ALA A 170 4.88 13.08 11.04
CA ALA A 170 4.28 13.84 12.14
C ALA A 170 4.00 12.98 13.37
N ILE A 171 3.59 11.72 13.18
CA ILE A 171 3.37 10.78 14.31
C ILE A 171 4.69 10.48 15.03
N ILE A 172 5.76 10.18 14.30
CA ILE A 172 7.09 9.96 14.91
C ILE A 172 7.57 11.23 15.62
N ALA A 173 7.33 12.41 15.04
CA ALA A 173 7.72 13.71 15.58
C ALA A 173 7.09 14.03 16.95
N LEU A 174 6.01 13.35 17.33
CA LEU A 174 5.39 13.47 18.65
C LEU A 174 6.27 12.89 19.77
N SER A 175 7.18 11.97 19.46
CA SER A 175 8.04 11.35 20.47
C SER A 175 8.85 12.41 21.25
N PRO A 176 8.90 12.33 22.59
CA PRO A 176 9.79 13.16 23.39
C PRO A 176 11.25 12.70 23.33
N ALA A 177 11.53 11.53 22.74
CA ALA A 177 12.85 10.90 22.75
C ALA A 177 13.75 11.29 21.56
N ILE A 178 13.30 12.18 20.69
CA ILE A 178 14.03 12.61 19.49
C ILE A 178 14.26 14.13 19.48
N THR A 179 15.35 14.56 18.83
CA THR A 179 15.78 15.96 18.81
C THR A 179 14.89 16.84 17.93
N ALA A 180 15.01 18.17 18.07
CA ALA A 180 14.27 19.11 17.24
C ALA A 180 14.64 18.97 15.75
N GLU A 181 15.90 18.69 15.44
CA GLU A 181 16.41 18.47 14.08
C GLU A 181 15.80 17.21 13.46
N GLN A 182 15.73 16.11 14.24
CA GLN A 182 15.06 14.89 13.80
C GLN A 182 13.58 15.12 13.54
N LYS A 183 12.88 15.85 14.43
CA LYS A 183 11.47 16.23 14.24
C LYS A 183 11.27 17.05 12.97
N ALA A 184 12.16 17.99 12.66
CA ALA A 184 12.06 18.78 11.44
C ALA A 184 12.14 17.90 10.19
N ILE A 185 13.04 16.90 10.18
CA ILE A 185 13.16 15.96 9.06
C ILE A 185 11.89 15.10 8.95
N TYR A 186 11.42 14.48 10.04
CA TYR A 186 10.20 13.67 9.99
C TYR A 186 8.98 14.47 9.54
N ASN A 187 8.81 15.71 10.04
CA ASN A 187 7.72 16.58 9.62
C ASN A 187 7.78 16.99 8.14
N SER A 188 8.95 16.90 7.49
CA SER A 188 9.10 17.22 6.07
C SER A 188 8.54 16.15 5.13
N TRP A 189 8.27 14.93 5.61
CA TRP A 189 7.82 13.82 4.76
C TRP A 189 6.41 14.02 4.22
N GLY A 190 5.53 14.60 5.03
CA GLY A 190 4.13 14.82 4.70
C GLY A 190 3.26 13.55 4.71
N PRO A 191 1.93 13.71 4.51
CA PRO A 191 0.98 12.60 4.50
C PRO A 191 1.21 11.59 3.38
N GLY A 192 0.89 10.32 3.64
CA GLY A 192 0.94 9.23 2.67
C GLY A 192 2.35 8.85 2.23
N LYS A 193 3.38 9.34 2.95
CA LYS A 193 4.78 9.14 2.62
C LYS A 193 5.60 8.59 3.79
N TYR A 194 6.66 7.88 3.46
CA TYR A 194 7.61 7.31 4.39
C TYR A 194 8.98 7.17 3.72
N ASP A 195 10.07 7.52 4.41
CA ASP A 195 11.41 7.19 3.94
C ASP A 195 11.92 5.92 4.63
N PRO A 196 11.97 4.77 3.94
CA PRO A 196 12.39 3.52 4.54
C PRO A 196 13.90 3.39 4.68
N ARG A 197 14.69 4.43 4.40
CA ARG A 197 16.15 4.42 4.44
C ARG A 197 16.74 5.48 5.36
N PHE A 198 15.91 6.40 5.86
CA PHE A 198 16.37 7.52 6.68
C PHE A 198 17.15 7.09 7.92
N ASN A 199 16.68 6.04 8.61
CA ASN A 199 17.36 5.51 9.81
C ASN A 199 18.69 4.79 9.51
N LEU A 200 19.00 4.52 8.23
CA LEU A 200 20.24 3.85 7.83
C LEU A 200 21.35 4.85 7.47
N ASP A 201 21.03 5.88 6.69
CA ASP A 201 22.02 6.79 6.12
C ASP A 201 21.79 8.28 6.42
N GLY A 202 20.72 8.61 7.16
CA GLY A 202 20.37 9.97 7.54
C GLY A 202 19.88 10.86 6.38
N LYS A 203 19.74 10.33 5.16
CA LYS A 203 19.25 11.09 3.99
C LYS A 203 17.73 10.94 3.89
N SER A 204 17.05 12.00 3.46
CA SER A 204 15.60 11.99 3.33
C SER A 204 15.14 12.08 1.86
N THR A 205 14.51 11.02 1.37
CA THR A 205 13.81 10.90 0.08
C THR A 205 12.50 10.12 0.32
N PRO A 206 11.49 10.75 0.95
CA PRO A 206 10.27 10.08 1.36
C PRO A 206 9.47 9.58 0.15
N LEU A 207 9.06 8.32 0.21
CA LEU A 207 8.32 7.64 -0.85
C LEU A 207 6.83 7.60 -0.55
N ALA A 208 6.02 7.68 -1.59
CA ALA A 208 4.59 7.49 -1.51
C ALA A 208 4.27 6.02 -1.16
N LEU A 209 3.51 5.80 -0.09
CA LEU A 209 3.13 4.47 0.40
C LEU A 209 2.46 3.64 -0.70
N PRO A 210 3.07 2.54 -1.18
CA PRO A 210 2.54 1.81 -2.33
C PRO A 210 1.32 0.96 -1.94
N PRO A 211 0.42 0.67 -2.89
CA PRO A 211 -0.55 -0.41 -2.72
C PRO A 211 0.16 -1.73 -2.44
N ALA A 212 -0.39 -2.50 -1.50
CA ALA A 212 0.03 -3.87 -1.20
C ALA A 212 -0.93 -4.93 -1.76
N TYR A 213 -1.99 -4.51 -2.45
CA TYR A 213 -2.85 -5.39 -3.24
C TYR A 213 -2.28 -5.66 -4.64
N GLY A 214 -2.81 -6.69 -5.31
CA GLY A 214 -2.53 -6.94 -6.72
C GLY A 214 -1.08 -7.35 -6.99
N LEU A 215 -0.33 -7.77 -5.98
CA LEU A 215 1.09 -8.13 -6.10
C LEU A 215 1.32 -9.59 -6.47
N ALA A 216 0.26 -10.40 -6.55
CA ALA A 216 0.35 -11.76 -7.07
C ALA A 216 1.04 -11.78 -8.44
N GLN A 217 1.91 -12.77 -8.64
CA GLN A 217 2.66 -12.99 -9.89
C GLN A 217 3.59 -11.83 -10.28
N VAL A 218 4.02 -11.01 -9.32
CA VAL A 218 5.10 -10.04 -9.47
C VAL A 218 6.35 -10.62 -8.81
N ARG A 219 7.47 -10.63 -9.53
CA ARG A 219 8.74 -11.22 -9.05
C ARG A 219 9.32 -10.49 -7.85
N SER A 220 9.41 -9.16 -7.96
CA SER A 220 9.94 -8.28 -6.92
C SER A 220 9.00 -7.09 -6.74
N GLU A 221 8.45 -6.93 -5.54
CA GLU A 221 7.26 -6.11 -5.32
C GLU A 221 7.58 -4.66 -4.88
N THR A 222 8.80 -4.34 -4.46
CA THR A 222 9.19 -2.97 -4.07
C THR A 222 9.56 -2.12 -5.29
N TYR A 223 9.46 -0.78 -5.22
CA TYR A 223 9.77 0.12 -6.35
C TYR A 223 11.16 -0.12 -6.97
N THR A 224 12.13 -0.55 -6.15
CA THR A 224 13.52 -0.80 -6.55
C THR A 224 13.85 -2.29 -6.70
N ALA A 225 12.87 -3.19 -6.59
CA ALA A 225 13.03 -4.64 -6.82
C ALA A 225 14.19 -5.31 -6.05
N GLU A 226 14.44 -4.90 -4.81
CA GLU A 226 15.57 -5.38 -4.00
C GLU A 226 15.40 -6.81 -3.45
N GLY A 227 14.22 -7.37 -3.65
CA GLY A 227 13.88 -8.72 -3.28
C GLY A 227 12.38 -8.94 -3.41
N PRO A 228 11.93 -10.14 -3.03
CA PRO A 228 10.52 -10.46 -3.04
C PRO A 228 9.87 -9.89 -1.74
N ILE A 229 8.54 -9.76 -1.64
CA ILE A 229 7.90 -9.00 -0.54
C ILE A 229 8.28 -9.48 0.87
N SER A 230 8.58 -10.77 1.06
CA SER A 230 9.08 -11.31 2.33
C SER A 230 10.43 -10.75 2.75
N TYR A 231 11.33 -10.41 1.81
CA TYR A 231 12.56 -9.67 2.11
C TYR A 231 12.20 -8.27 2.65
N TRP A 232 11.26 -7.58 2.02
CA TRP A 232 10.84 -6.25 2.43
C TRP A 232 10.12 -6.26 3.78
N ASN A 233 9.27 -7.26 4.03
CA ASN A 233 8.62 -7.44 5.32
C ASN A 233 9.66 -7.63 6.43
N ALA A 234 10.68 -8.47 6.21
CA ALA A 234 11.75 -8.66 7.19
C ALA A 234 12.55 -7.37 7.41
N TYR A 235 12.91 -6.68 6.33
CA TYR A 235 13.59 -5.39 6.37
C TYR A 235 12.80 -4.37 7.20
N VAL A 236 11.52 -4.16 6.88
CA VAL A 236 10.66 -3.18 7.56
C VAL A 236 10.41 -3.59 9.00
N ALA A 237 10.03 -4.84 9.26
CA ALA A 237 9.76 -5.30 10.63
C ALA A 237 10.97 -5.12 11.54
N VAL A 238 12.16 -5.54 11.10
CA VAL A 238 13.37 -5.51 11.95
C VAL A 238 14.00 -4.13 12.03
N THR A 239 14.17 -3.44 10.89
CA THR A 239 14.98 -2.21 10.86
C THR A 239 14.15 -0.95 11.03
N GLN A 240 12.87 -0.95 10.63
CA GLN A 240 12.05 0.26 10.56
C GLN A 240 10.99 0.32 11.66
N MET A 241 10.25 -0.78 11.84
CA MET A 241 9.27 -0.92 12.92
C MET A 241 9.95 -1.16 14.27
N HIS A 242 11.22 -1.59 14.27
CA HIS A 242 12.01 -1.98 15.46
C HIS A 242 11.54 -3.28 16.14
N GLY A 243 10.98 -4.21 15.36
CA GLY A 243 10.64 -5.54 15.83
C GLY A 243 11.87 -6.38 16.20
N GLN A 244 11.65 -7.37 17.07
CA GLN A 244 12.64 -8.32 17.53
C GLN A 244 12.82 -9.44 16.50
N GLY A 245 13.82 -9.33 15.63
CA GLY A 245 14.08 -10.34 14.60
C GLY A 245 15.46 -10.23 13.97
N ASN A 246 15.68 -11.06 12.95
CA ASN A 246 16.93 -11.12 12.21
C ASN A 246 16.75 -10.56 10.79
N PHE A 247 17.67 -9.71 10.36
CA PHE A 247 17.74 -9.24 8.98
C PHE A 247 19.18 -8.91 8.59
N ALA A 248 19.60 -9.39 7.42
CA ALA A 248 20.92 -9.08 6.88
C ALA A 248 20.84 -8.79 5.37
N ASP A 249 21.56 -7.76 4.93
CA ASP A 249 21.84 -7.49 3.53
C ASP A 249 23.23 -6.86 3.39
N ALA A 250 24.19 -7.67 2.96
CA ALA A 250 25.58 -7.25 2.77
C ALA A 250 25.72 -6.14 1.71
N ARG A 251 24.80 -6.06 0.72
CA ARG A 251 24.83 -5.03 -0.33
C ARG A 251 24.55 -3.63 0.24
N LEU A 252 23.88 -3.58 1.39
CA LEU A 252 23.50 -2.36 2.10
C LEU A 252 24.26 -2.19 3.42
N GLY A 253 25.16 -3.13 3.77
CA GLY A 253 25.90 -3.10 5.04
C GLY A 253 25.04 -3.35 6.27
N ILE A 254 23.89 -4.02 6.14
CA ILE A 254 22.95 -4.25 7.24
C ILE A 254 23.15 -5.66 7.81
N ASN A 255 23.29 -5.75 9.12
CA ASN A 255 23.31 -7.03 9.84
C ASN A 255 22.73 -6.84 11.25
N VAL A 256 21.46 -7.22 11.42
CA VAL A 256 20.74 -7.18 12.70
C VAL A 256 20.40 -8.61 13.10
N THR A 257 20.82 -9.00 14.30
CA THR A 257 20.53 -10.31 14.88
C THR A 257 19.99 -10.12 16.30
N GLN A 258 18.84 -10.72 16.60
CA GLN A 258 18.21 -10.71 17.91
C GLN A 258 17.73 -12.11 18.31
N ALA A 259 17.65 -12.34 19.62
CA ALA A 259 17.12 -13.58 20.19
C ALA A 259 16.07 -13.25 21.27
N PRO A 260 14.86 -13.85 21.23
CA PRO A 260 14.33 -14.68 20.14
C PRO A 260 14.11 -13.91 18.83
N ASP A 261 14.04 -14.62 17.70
CA ASP A 261 13.60 -14.05 16.41
C ASP A 261 12.09 -14.22 16.27
N LEU A 262 11.34 -13.12 16.31
CA LEU A 262 9.89 -13.08 16.23
C LEU A 262 9.38 -12.80 14.81
N VAL A 263 10.26 -12.64 13.81
CA VAL A 263 9.91 -12.21 12.45
C VAL A 263 9.99 -13.38 11.47
N THR A 264 11.12 -14.09 11.42
CA THR A 264 11.45 -14.98 10.29
C THR A 264 10.40 -16.07 10.04
N SER A 265 9.89 -16.72 11.08
CA SER A 265 8.92 -17.80 10.96
C SER A 265 7.56 -17.35 10.42
N LYS A 266 7.22 -16.06 10.55
CA LYS A 266 5.93 -15.47 10.14
C LYS A 266 5.89 -15.04 8.67
N LEU A 267 7.06 -14.86 8.05
CA LEU A 267 7.19 -14.34 6.69
C LEU A 267 6.44 -15.17 5.62
N PRO A 268 6.41 -16.52 5.66
CA PRO A 268 5.68 -17.30 4.65
C PRO A 268 4.16 -17.05 4.66
N ALA A 269 3.54 -17.07 5.84
CA ALA A 269 2.11 -16.83 5.99
C ALA A 269 1.75 -15.38 5.63
N LEU A 270 2.55 -14.41 6.12
CA LEU A 270 2.38 -12.99 5.78
C LEU A 270 2.45 -12.75 4.26
N ARG A 271 3.45 -13.34 3.58
CA ARG A 271 3.58 -13.28 2.13
C ARG A 271 2.35 -13.86 1.43
N ALA A 272 1.90 -15.03 1.86
CA ALA A 272 0.75 -15.70 1.27
C ALA A 272 -0.51 -14.84 1.35
N TYR A 273 -0.73 -14.18 2.50
CA TYR A 273 -1.83 -13.23 2.66
C TYR A 273 -1.67 -11.99 1.77
N GLN A 274 -0.50 -11.34 1.73
CA GLN A 274 -0.28 -10.18 0.86
C GLN A 274 -0.49 -10.50 -0.62
N HIS A 275 -0.10 -11.70 -1.06
CA HIS A 275 -0.36 -12.17 -2.43
C HIS A 275 -1.83 -12.49 -2.70
N SER A 276 -2.67 -12.71 -1.68
CA SER A 276 -4.10 -12.94 -1.85
C SER A 276 -4.91 -11.64 -1.95
N LEU A 277 -4.34 -10.50 -1.53
CA LEU A 277 -4.98 -9.19 -1.62
C LEU A 277 -5.18 -8.79 -3.09
N ARG A 278 -6.46 -8.73 -3.51
CA ARG A 278 -6.83 -8.43 -4.90
C ARG A 278 -6.91 -6.92 -5.11
N ALA A 279 -6.53 -6.47 -6.30
CA ALA A 279 -6.75 -5.10 -6.70
C ALA A 279 -8.26 -4.79 -6.77
N PRO A 280 -8.71 -3.64 -6.28
CA PRO A 280 -10.12 -3.30 -6.30
C PRO A 280 -10.58 -2.95 -7.71
N PRO A 281 -11.77 -3.43 -8.14
CA PRO A 281 -12.33 -3.00 -9.42
C PRO A 281 -12.68 -1.51 -9.37
N PRO A 282 -12.63 -0.81 -10.51
CA PRO A 282 -13.13 0.57 -10.57
C PRO A 282 -14.61 0.62 -10.17
N PRO A 283 -15.07 1.74 -9.57
CA PRO A 283 -16.48 1.92 -9.26
C PRO A 283 -17.33 1.75 -10.51
N ARG A 284 -18.53 1.18 -10.35
CA ARG A 284 -19.46 1.02 -11.48
C ARG A 284 -19.71 2.36 -12.15
N ASP A 285 -19.76 2.34 -13.47
CA ASP A 285 -20.07 3.50 -14.32
C ASP A 285 -19.10 4.69 -14.17
N SER A 286 -17.93 4.49 -13.55
CA SER A 286 -16.90 5.52 -13.37
C SER A 286 -15.97 5.72 -14.57
N VAL A 287 -16.07 4.85 -15.59
CA VAL A 287 -15.20 4.86 -16.77
C VAL A 287 -16.02 4.90 -18.06
N ASP A 288 -15.71 5.85 -18.93
CA ASP A 288 -16.22 5.88 -20.31
C ASP A 288 -15.63 4.71 -21.11
N ALA A 289 -16.46 3.70 -21.38
CA ALA A 289 -16.06 2.48 -22.09
C ALA A 289 -15.59 2.74 -23.53
N ALA A 290 -16.17 3.73 -24.23
CA ALA A 290 -15.77 4.05 -25.59
C ALA A 290 -14.39 4.74 -25.61
N ALA A 291 -14.16 5.68 -24.69
CA ALA A 291 -12.85 6.29 -24.50
C ALA A 291 -11.80 5.27 -24.06
N ALA A 292 -12.12 4.39 -23.11
CA ALA A 292 -11.22 3.31 -22.67
C ALA A 292 -10.89 2.35 -23.82
N GLY A 293 -11.84 2.04 -24.70
CA GLY A 293 -11.62 1.24 -25.90
C GLY A 293 -10.60 1.86 -26.85
N ARG A 294 -10.71 3.16 -27.14
CA ARG A 294 -9.71 3.90 -27.93
C ARG A 294 -8.37 3.99 -27.22
N GLY A 295 -8.40 4.24 -25.90
CA GLY A 295 -7.23 4.33 -25.02
C GLY A 295 -6.41 3.06 -24.99
N ARG A 296 -7.05 1.89 -25.01
CA ARG A 296 -6.37 0.60 -25.12
C ARG A 296 -5.50 0.50 -26.37
N GLY A 297 -5.95 1.06 -27.49
CA GLY A 297 -5.16 1.16 -28.71
C GLY A 297 -3.90 2.01 -28.54
N VAL A 298 -4.01 3.14 -27.82
CA VAL A 298 -2.85 3.99 -27.47
C VAL A 298 -1.89 3.24 -26.56
N PHE A 299 -2.41 2.61 -25.50
CA PHE A 299 -1.61 1.84 -24.54
C PHE A 299 -0.80 0.73 -25.23
N ASN A 300 -1.44 -0.04 -26.10
CA ASN A 300 -0.81 -1.15 -26.83
C ASN A 300 0.33 -0.71 -27.75
N ARG A 301 0.36 0.54 -28.21
CA ARG A 301 1.45 1.05 -29.06
C ARG A 301 2.55 1.72 -28.25
N SER A 302 2.22 2.29 -27.09
CA SER A 302 3.12 3.23 -26.39
C SER A 302 3.63 2.72 -25.03
N CYS A 303 2.91 1.83 -24.36
CA CYS A 303 3.16 1.49 -22.94
C CYS A 303 3.62 0.03 -22.73
N VAL A 304 3.24 -0.87 -23.65
CA VAL A 304 3.47 -2.31 -23.50
C VAL A 304 4.93 -2.74 -23.61
N SER A 305 5.86 -1.86 -23.98
CA SER A 305 7.30 -2.18 -23.99
C SER A 305 7.86 -2.44 -22.59
N CYS A 306 7.17 -1.97 -21.54
CA CYS A 306 7.52 -2.21 -20.14
C CYS A 306 6.34 -2.89 -19.41
N HIS A 307 5.10 -2.45 -19.65
CA HIS A 307 3.91 -3.05 -19.07
C HIS A 307 3.44 -4.28 -19.86
N VAL A 308 4.23 -5.35 -19.81
CA VAL A 308 4.07 -6.55 -20.64
C VAL A 308 3.15 -7.60 -20.02
N GLY A 309 2.43 -8.32 -20.90
CA GLY A 309 1.69 -9.54 -20.58
C GLY A 309 0.57 -9.36 -19.55
N VAL A 310 0.04 -10.49 -19.08
CA VAL A 310 -1.03 -10.52 -18.07
C VAL A 310 -0.62 -9.95 -16.71
N ASN A 311 0.68 -9.95 -16.42
CA ASN A 311 1.22 -9.47 -15.16
C ASN A 311 1.46 -7.95 -15.15
N GLY A 312 1.47 -7.30 -16.32
CA GLY A 312 1.59 -5.84 -16.47
C GLY A 312 2.97 -5.28 -16.13
N THR A 313 4.02 -6.10 -16.19
CA THR A 313 5.39 -5.70 -15.82
C THR A 313 6.45 -6.61 -16.43
N ASP A 314 7.53 -6.03 -16.95
CA ASP A 314 8.73 -6.72 -17.44
C ASP A 314 9.74 -7.03 -16.32
N ASN A 315 9.48 -6.56 -15.10
CA ASN A 315 10.19 -6.95 -13.88
C ASN A 315 10.23 -8.47 -13.68
N ASN A 316 9.21 -9.19 -14.15
CA ASN A 316 9.19 -10.66 -14.09
C ASN A 316 10.28 -11.31 -14.94
N GLN A 317 10.76 -10.61 -15.97
CA GLN A 317 11.90 -11.00 -16.80
C GLN A 317 13.23 -10.51 -16.20
N GLY A 318 13.21 -9.89 -15.02
CA GLY A 318 14.37 -9.31 -14.35
C GLY A 318 14.79 -7.94 -14.88
N LYS A 319 13.96 -7.30 -15.70
CA LYS A 319 14.25 -5.98 -16.27
C LYS A 319 13.94 -4.87 -15.27
N LEU A 320 14.91 -3.99 -15.08
CA LEU A 320 14.82 -2.75 -14.31
C LEU A 320 15.23 -1.59 -15.21
N HIS A 321 14.77 -0.40 -14.84
CA HIS A 321 14.92 0.81 -15.63
C HIS A 321 15.69 1.87 -14.85
N ALA A 322 16.60 2.55 -15.55
CA ALA A 322 17.31 3.67 -14.95
C ALA A 322 16.33 4.82 -14.64
N PRO A 323 16.57 5.63 -13.59
CA PRO A 323 15.76 6.81 -13.31
C PRO A 323 15.66 7.74 -14.53
N SER A 324 16.77 7.96 -15.26
CA SER A 324 16.80 8.76 -16.49
C SER A 324 15.95 8.20 -17.64
N GLU A 325 15.85 6.87 -17.77
CA GLU A 325 15.01 6.22 -18.79
C GLU A 325 13.51 6.48 -18.54
N THR A 326 13.13 6.59 -17.28
CA THR A 326 11.74 6.79 -16.86
C THR A 326 11.41 8.25 -16.53
N GLY A 327 12.41 9.14 -16.57
CA GLY A 327 12.29 10.54 -16.13
C GLY A 327 12.00 10.69 -14.64
N MET A 328 12.31 9.68 -13.82
CA MET A 328 12.09 9.68 -12.38
C MET A 328 13.30 10.22 -11.62
N ASP A 329 13.06 10.74 -10.42
CA ASP A 329 14.15 11.06 -9.48
C ASP A 329 14.99 9.81 -9.16
N GLY A 330 16.31 9.96 -9.19
CA GLY A 330 17.25 8.88 -8.92
C GLY A 330 17.77 8.82 -7.49
N ALA A 331 17.43 9.79 -6.63
CA ALA A 331 18.04 9.93 -5.32
C ALA A 331 17.70 8.75 -4.40
N TYR A 332 16.44 8.28 -4.41
CA TYR A 332 16.07 7.07 -3.67
C TYR A 332 16.77 5.83 -4.24
N ALA A 333 16.63 5.58 -5.55
CA ALA A 333 17.23 4.42 -6.19
C ALA A 333 18.74 4.31 -5.93
N ALA A 334 19.50 5.41 -5.97
CA ALA A 334 20.93 5.42 -5.72
C ALA A 334 21.34 4.88 -4.33
N ARG A 335 20.42 4.90 -3.35
CA ARG A 335 20.59 4.38 -1.99
C ARG A 335 20.22 2.90 -1.85
N THR A 336 19.72 2.28 -2.91
CA THR A 336 19.25 0.88 -2.95
C THR A 336 20.25 -0.05 -3.63
N ALA A 337 20.13 -1.35 -3.39
CA ALA A 337 21.01 -2.34 -3.98
C ALA A 337 20.94 -2.39 -5.51
N GLN A 338 19.76 -2.11 -6.09
CA GLN A 338 19.55 -2.20 -7.55
C GLN A 338 19.83 -0.91 -8.31
N LYS A 339 19.82 0.25 -7.64
CA LYS A 339 20.06 1.57 -8.25
C LYS A 339 19.15 1.91 -9.43
N SER A 340 18.02 1.21 -9.54
CA SER A 340 17.08 1.23 -10.66
C SER A 340 15.66 1.01 -10.16
N TYR A 341 14.67 1.32 -10.99
CA TYR A 341 13.26 1.10 -10.68
C TYR A 341 12.70 -0.07 -11.48
N ARG A 342 11.74 -0.80 -10.89
CA ARG A 342 10.93 -1.76 -11.64
C ARG A 342 9.79 -1.04 -12.38
N THR A 343 9.34 -1.64 -13.47
CA THR A 343 8.03 -1.30 -14.05
C THR A 343 6.93 -1.69 -13.07
N THR A 344 6.04 -0.75 -12.74
CA THR A 344 4.96 -1.01 -11.79
C THR A 344 3.75 -1.71 -12.39
N PRO A 345 3.26 -2.83 -11.82
CA PRO A 345 1.98 -3.40 -12.24
C PRO A 345 0.88 -2.37 -12.10
N LEU A 346 0.06 -2.21 -13.14
CA LEU A 346 -0.98 -1.18 -13.22
C LEU A 346 -2.33 -1.61 -12.63
N ARG A 347 -2.35 -2.68 -11.81
CA ARG A 347 -3.60 -3.22 -11.29
C ARG A 347 -4.21 -2.29 -10.24
N GLY A 348 -5.49 -1.93 -10.38
CA GLY A 348 -6.20 -1.04 -9.46
C GLY A 348 -5.70 0.41 -9.49
N LEU A 349 -5.26 0.88 -10.66
CA LEU A 349 -4.57 2.17 -10.82
C LEU A 349 -5.48 3.39 -10.59
N TRP A 350 -6.80 3.19 -10.65
CA TRP A 350 -7.80 4.25 -10.53
C TRP A 350 -7.86 4.94 -9.16
N GLN A 351 -7.36 4.31 -8.09
CA GLN A 351 -7.75 4.66 -6.71
C GLN A 351 -6.63 5.15 -5.78
N HIS A 352 -5.38 5.15 -6.23
CA HIS A 352 -4.24 5.33 -5.33
C HIS A 352 -3.35 6.53 -5.65
N ALA A 353 -3.92 7.59 -6.25
CA ALA A 353 -3.23 8.87 -6.38
C ALA A 353 -2.66 9.35 -5.01
N PRO A 354 -1.52 10.04 -4.99
CA PRO A 354 -0.67 10.37 -6.13
C PRO A 354 0.14 9.16 -6.66
N TYR A 355 0.72 9.32 -7.84
CA TYR A 355 1.44 8.30 -8.60
C TYR A 355 2.96 8.54 -8.58
N PHE A 356 3.68 7.54 -9.08
CA PHE A 356 5.13 7.37 -8.94
C PHE A 356 5.60 7.05 -7.53
N HIS A 357 6.87 6.65 -7.42
CA HIS A 357 7.48 6.25 -6.16
C HIS A 357 7.52 7.37 -5.12
N ASP A 358 7.60 8.62 -5.56
CA ASP A 358 7.73 9.83 -4.76
C ASP A 358 6.41 10.63 -4.65
N GLY A 359 5.35 10.21 -5.36
CA GLY A 359 4.08 10.91 -5.39
C GLY A 359 4.10 12.20 -6.22
N SER A 360 5.04 12.37 -7.15
CA SER A 360 5.20 13.60 -7.94
C SER A 360 4.09 13.84 -8.97
N ALA A 361 3.33 12.81 -9.35
CA ALA A 361 2.17 12.96 -10.24
C ALA A 361 0.85 12.89 -9.44
N ALA A 362 0.11 14.00 -9.38
CA ALA A 362 -1.14 14.07 -8.63
C ALA A 362 -2.27 13.24 -9.28
N THR A 363 -2.25 13.09 -10.61
CA THR A 363 -3.31 12.44 -11.38
C THR A 363 -2.76 11.51 -12.45
N LEU A 364 -3.60 10.64 -13.01
CA LEU A 364 -3.23 9.84 -14.19
C LEU A 364 -2.97 10.70 -15.42
N ALA A 365 -3.57 11.88 -15.52
CA ALA A 365 -3.27 12.82 -16.59
C ALA A 365 -1.81 13.29 -16.48
N ASP A 366 -1.33 13.56 -15.27
CA ASP A 366 0.08 13.94 -15.03
C ASP A 366 1.03 12.79 -15.38
N VAL A 367 0.67 11.54 -15.06
CA VAL A 367 1.45 10.35 -15.46
C VAL A 367 1.54 10.22 -16.98
N VAL A 368 0.42 10.39 -17.68
CA VAL A 368 0.38 10.31 -19.15
C VAL A 368 1.17 11.46 -19.79
N ALA A 369 1.01 12.68 -19.28
CA ALA A 369 1.75 13.85 -19.76
C ALA A 369 3.26 13.71 -19.54
N HIS A 370 3.66 13.17 -18.38
CA HIS A 370 5.05 12.84 -18.07
C HIS A 370 5.66 11.90 -19.10
N TYR A 371 5.05 10.74 -19.33
CA TYR A 371 5.59 9.78 -20.30
C TYR A 371 5.44 10.23 -21.75
N ASN A 372 4.44 11.05 -22.09
CA ASN A 372 4.35 11.66 -23.41
C ASN A 372 5.58 12.52 -23.72
N THR A 373 6.08 13.25 -22.73
CA THR A 373 7.30 14.07 -22.83
C THR A 373 8.56 13.20 -22.80
N VAL A 374 8.74 12.40 -21.73
CA VAL A 374 9.96 11.60 -21.50
C VAL A 374 10.25 10.63 -22.64
N ARG A 375 9.20 10.04 -23.22
CA ARG A 375 9.31 9.06 -24.30
C ARG A 375 9.05 9.65 -25.69
N ASN A 376 8.87 10.97 -25.80
CA ASN A 376 8.56 11.68 -27.05
C ASN A 376 7.45 10.99 -27.88
N LEU A 377 6.31 10.69 -27.23
CA LEU A 377 5.26 9.85 -27.84
C LEU A 377 4.38 10.59 -28.84
N GLY A 378 4.38 11.93 -28.83
CA GLY A 378 3.58 12.75 -29.75
C GLY A 378 2.06 12.58 -29.59
N LEU A 379 1.58 12.21 -28.40
CA LEU A 379 0.16 11.98 -28.15
C LEU A 379 -0.61 13.31 -28.12
N THR A 380 -1.65 13.39 -28.94
CA THR A 380 -2.62 14.49 -28.92
C THR A 380 -3.38 14.53 -27.58
N ALA A 381 -3.97 15.68 -27.23
CA ALA A 381 -4.78 15.82 -26.03
C ALA A 381 -5.94 14.79 -25.97
N ALA A 382 -6.55 14.45 -27.11
CA ALA A 382 -7.59 13.42 -27.18
C ALA A 382 -7.06 12.03 -26.85
N GLN A 383 -5.91 11.65 -27.42
CA GLN A 383 -5.26 10.35 -27.13
C GLN A 383 -4.83 10.23 -25.67
N GLN A 384 -4.35 11.32 -25.06
CA GLN A 384 -3.99 11.32 -23.64
C GLN A 384 -5.22 11.10 -22.75
N ARG A 385 -6.36 11.75 -23.04
CA ARG A 385 -7.62 11.53 -22.30
C ARG A 385 -8.16 10.11 -22.47
N ASP A 386 -8.15 9.59 -23.70
CA ASP A 386 -8.55 8.20 -23.98
C ASP A 386 -7.65 7.21 -23.22
N LEU A 387 -6.32 7.44 -23.21
CA LEU A 387 -5.37 6.63 -22.45
C LEU A 387 -5.66 6.67 -20.94
N VAL A 388 -5.94 7.84 -20.36
CA VAL A 388 -6.37 7.95 -18.96
C VAL A 388 -7.64 7.14 -18.69
N ALA A 389 -8.63 7.19 -19.58
CA ALA A 389 -9.84 6.39 -19.44
C ALA A 389 -9.53 4.88 -19.43
N PHE A 390 -8.62 4.42 -20.31
CA PHE A 390 -8.16 3.03 -20.29
C PHE A 390 -7.42 2.66 -19.00
N LEU A 391 -6.51 3.51 -18.54
CA LEU A 391 -5.73 3.27 -17.32
C LEU A 391 -6.62 3.10 -16.07
N LYS A 392 -7.78 3.76 -16.02
CA LYS A 392 -8.77 3.58 -14.95
C LYS A 392 -9.48 2.22 -14.97
N THR A 393 -9.39 1.46 -16.06
CA THR A 393 -9.97 0.11 -16.16
C THR A 393 -9.07 -0.99 -15.58
N LEU A 394 -7.81 -0.67 -15.28
CA LEU A 394 -6.77 -1.62 -14.89
C LEU A 394 -6.76 -1.92 -13.39
#